data_AF-A0A7Y4QXK0-F1
#
_entry.id   AF-A0A7Y4QXK0-F1
#
_cell.length_a   1.000
_cell.length_b   1.000
_cell.length_c   1.000
_cell.angle_alpha   90.00
_cell.angle_beta   90.00
_cell.angle_gamma   90.00
#
_symmetry.space_group_name_H-M   'P 1'
#
loop_
_entity.id
_entity.type
_entity.pdbx_description
1 polymer ?
#
loop_
_entity_poly.entity_id
_entity_poly.type
_entity_poly.pdbx_seq_one_letter_code
_entity_poly.pdbx_strand_id
1 'polypeptide(L)' 'MEKLQLFIVLLGGYNKGDLLESHNLFIVVGEDLESMKAQMKVSWPAATHLDAYMI' A
#
# COMPACT_ATOMS: atom_id res chain seq x y z
N MET A 1 5.24 19.77 14.09
CA MET A 1 4.40 19.39 12.94
C MET A 1 4.99 18.11 12.40
N GLU A 2 4.21 17.04 12.40
CA GLU A 2 4.56 15.83 11.66
C GLU A 2 4.72 16.20 10.17
N LYS A 3 5.78 15.72 9.52
CA LYS A 3 6.14 16.11 8.15
C LYS A 3 5.55 15.10 7.18
N LEU A 4 4.66 15.56 6.30
CA LEU A 4 4.16 14.73 5.21
C LEU A 4 5.29 14.37 4.23
N GLN A 5 5.34 13.10 3.85
CA GLN A 5 6.26 12.56 2.84
C GLN A 5 5.49 11.83 1.75
N LEU A 6 6.08 11.78 0.55
CA LEU A 6 5.59 10.98 -0.56
C LEU A 6 6.22 9.60 -0.46
N PHE A 7 5.41 8.55 -0.59
CA PHE A 7 5.89 7.17 -0.57
C PHE A 7 5.49 6.48 -1.86
N ILE A 8 6.42 5.71 -2.41
CA ILE A 8 6.12 4.68 -3.40
C ILE A 8 6.03 3.37 -2.61
N VAL A 9 4.87 2.69 -2.67
CA VAL A 9 4.64 1.42 -1.97
C VAL A 9 4.34 0.31 -2.97
N LEU A 10 4.90 -0.86 -2.72
CA LEU A 10 4.54 -2.11 -3.39
C LEU A 10 3.65 -2.90 -2.43
N LEU A 11 2.41 -3.13 -2.83
CA LEU A 11 1.45 -3.92 -2.08
C LEU A 11 1.32 -5.31 -2.71
N GLY A 12 1.17 -6.32 -1.85
CA GLY A 12 0.85 -7.71 -2.19
C GLY A 12 -0.57 -8.07 -1.75
N GLY A 13 -1.24 -8.94 -2.51
CA GLY A 13 -2.61 -9.34 -2.19
C GLY A 13 -3.28 -10.29 -3.19
N TYR A 14 -4.51 -10.67 -2.85
CA TYR A 14 -5.31 -11.66 -3.59
C TYR A 14 -6.74 -11.16 -3.79
N ASN A 15 -7.21 -11.20 -5.03
CA ASN A 15 -8.63 -11.11 -5.33
C ASN A 15 -9.30 -12.47 -5.15
N LYS A 16 -10.62 -12.46 -5.03
CA LYS A 16 -11.39 -13.70 -4.93
C LYS A 16 -11.22 -14.51 -6.21
N GLY A 17 -10.65 -15.71 -6.08
CA GLY A 17 -10.43 -16.63 -7.20
C GLY A 17 -9.03 -16.57 -7.80
N ASP A 18 -8.16 -15.68 -7.30
CA ASP A 18 -6.76 -15.66 -7.71
C ASP A 18 -6.06 -16.96 -7.29
N LEU A 19 -5.29 -17.54 -8.22
CA LEU A 19 -4.46 -18.73 -7.97
C LEU A 19 -3.06 -18.37 -7.45
N LEU A 20 -2.63 -17.12 -7.68
CA LEU A 20 -1.33 -16.60 -7.34
C LEU A 20 -1.47 -15.19 -6.75
N GLU A 21 -0.48 -14.80 -5.96
CA GLU A 21 -0.38 -13.45 -5.42
C GLU A 21 -0.15 -12.42 -6.54
N SER A 22 -0.88 -11.32 -6.48
CA SER A 22 -0.64 -10.14 -7.33
C SER A 22 0.09 -9.06 -6.55
N HIS A 23 0.78 -8.18 -7.28
CA HIS A 23 1.50 -7.05 -6.70
C HIS A 23 1.19 -5.79 -7.49
N ASN A 24 0.95 -4.67 -6.80
CA ASN A 24 0.67 -3.39 -7.42
C ASN A 24 1.45 -2.26 -6.74
N LEU A 25 1.92 -1.31 -7.56
CA LEU A 25 2.66 -0.14 -7.11
C LEU A 25 1.70 1.05 -6.92
N PHE A 26 1.81 1.74 -5.79
CA PHE A 26 1.01 2.93 -5.48
C PHE A 26 1.90 4.07 -5.02
N ILE A 27 1.42 5.30 -5.24
CA ILE A 27 2.02 6.51 -4.68
C ILE A 27 1.05 7.06 -3.65
N VAL A 28 1.50 7.20 -2.40
CA VAL A 28 0.70 7.62 -1.25
C VAL A 28 1.41 8.73 -0.46
N VAL A 29 0.67 9.51 0.32
CA VAL A 29 1.21 10.61 1.13
C VAL A 29 0.74 10.47 2.57
N GLY A 30 1.68 10.56 3.51
CA GLY A 30 1.40 10.42 4.94
C GLY A 30 2.59 10.81 5.79
N GLU A 31 2.40 10.69 7.10
CA GLU A 31 3.44 10.97 8.10
C GLU A 31 4.36 9.76 8.26
N ASP A 32 3.78 8.57 8.26
CA ASP A 32 4.46 7.27 8.26
C ASP A 32 3.61 6.20 7.54
N LEU A 33 4.13 4.98 7.39
CA LEU A 33 3.43 3.87 6.73
C LEU A 33 2.12 3.48 7.42
N GLU A 34 2.05 3.60 8.75
CA GLU A 34 0.90 3.20 9.55
C GLU A 34 -0.29 4.14 9.29
N SER A 35 -0.02 5.44 9.26
CA SER A 35 -1.01 6.50 8.98
C SER A 35 -1.71 6.32 7.62
N MET A 36 -1.05 5.66 6.68
CA MET A 36 -1.53 5.47 5.29
C MET A 36 -2.24 4.13 5.06
N LYS A 37 -2.35 3.23 6.06
CA LYS A 37 -2.99 1.90 5.90
C LYS A 37 -4.38 1.97 5.31
N ALA A 38 -5.21 2.89 5.79
CA ALA A 38 -6.57 3.08 5.29
C ALA A 38 -6.57 3.54 3.82
N GLN A 39 -5.68 4.46 3.46
CA GLN A 39 -5.53 4.94 2.08
C GLN A 39 -5.09 3.82 1.13
N MET A 40 -4.10 3.02 1.52
CA MET A 40 -3.62 1.86 0.75
C MET A 40 -4.74 0.82 0.53
N LYS A 41 -5.50 0.50 1.58
CA LYS A 41 -6.60 -0.48 1.51
C LYS A 41 -7.77 0.02 0.67
N VAL A 42 -8.04 1.32 0.65
CA VAL A 42 -9.06 1.93 -0.22
C VAL A 42 -8.60 1.90 -1.68
N SER A 43 -7.34 2.25 -1.95
CA SER A 43 -6.76 2.21 -3.31
C SER A 43 -6.73 0.78 -3.88
N TRP A 44 -6.47 -0.22 -3.03
CA TRP A 44 -6.54 -1.62 -3.43
C TRP A 44 -7.11 -2.51 -2.33
N PRO A 45 -8.43 -2.80 -2.39
CA PRO A 45 -9.10 -3.62 -1.38
C PRO A 45 -8.55 -5.05 -1.23
N ALA A 46 -7.91 -5.58 -2.27
CA ALA A 46 -7.30 -6.90 -2.25
C ALA A 46 -5.93 -6.94 -1.55
N ALA A 47 -5.31 -5.79 -1.26
CA ALA A 47 -4.03 -5.71 -0.56
C ALA A 47 -4.12 -6.37 0.82
N THR A 48 -3.22 -7.31 1.12
CA THR A 48 -3.13 -7.96 2.43
C THR A 48 -1.88 -7.53 3.19
N HIS A 49 -0.82 -7.12 2.48
CA HIS A 49 0.43 -6.67 3.07
C HIS A 49 1.18 -5.66 2.18
N LEU A 50 2.24 -5.08 2.76
CA LEU A 50 3.20 -4.20 2.10
C LEU A 50 4.51 -4.97 1.96
N ASP A 51 5.02 -5.08 0.73
CA ASP A 51 6.25 -5.80 0.44
C ASP A 51 7.48 -4.90 0.51
N ALA A 52 7.35 -3.68 -0.03
CA ALA A 52 8.42 -2.72 -0.10
C ALA A 52 7.88 -1.28 -0.14
N TYR A 53 8.73 -0.34 0.25
CA TYR A 53 8.45 1.08 0.09
C TYR A 53 9.73 1.89 -0.16
N MET A 54 9.56 3.08 -0.73
CA MET A 54 10.58 4.10 -0.91
C MET A 54 9.97 5.45 -0.54
N ILE A 55 10.77 6.32 0.09
CA ILE A 55 10.40 7.68 0.51
C ILE A 55 11.23 8.69 -0.26
#